data_AF-A0AB38HBI1-F1
#
_entry.id   AF-A0AB38HBI1-F1
#
_cell.length_a   1.000
_cell.length_b   1.000
_cell.length_c   1.000
_cell.angle_alpha   90.00
_cell.angle_beta   90.00
_cell.angle_gamma   90.00
#
_symmetry.space_group_name_H-M   'P 1'
#
loop_
_entity.id
_entity.type
_entity.pdbx_description
1 polymer ?
#
loop_
_entity_poly.entity_id
_entity_poly.type
_entity_poly.pdbx_seq_one_letter_code
_entity_poly.pdbx_strand_id
1 'polypeptide(L)'
;MRPNVCVISSDVWKALKENETILERIKYTRTGVLTPAIFAELIDVKTVKIGEAVQDKNKNGQLEKIWSNTIILAYVSEKATEKKGSVFDPSYGYTIRGGKGLWVDTYFEVGGKVEVVRCTDIFKPYLLGKSAGYLIKDCL
;
A
#
# COMPACT_ATOMS: atom_id res chain seq x y z
N MET A 1 -2.17 -20.97 -2.60
CA MET A 1 -1.22 -19.89 -2.26
C MET A 1 -1.73 -19.17 -1.03
N ARG A 2 -0.88 -18.93 -0.02
CA ARG A 2 -1.25 -18.19 1.18
C ARG A 2 -1.03 -16.69 0.94
N PRO A 3 -1.92 -15.79 1.39
CA PRO A 3 -1.66 -14.35 1.33
C PRO A 3 -0.42 -14.01 2.17
N ASN A 4 0.46 -13.17 1.63
CA ASN A 4 1.69 -12.74 2.29
C ASN A 4 1.67 -11.25 2.66
N VAL A 5 0.75 -10.47 2.09
CA VAL A 5 0.58 -9.05 2.39
C VAL A 5 -0.84 -8.79 2.88
N CYS A 6 -0.95 -8.10 4.00
CA CYS A 6 -2.19 -7.53 4.52
C CYS A 6 -2.08 -6.00 4.49
N VAL A 7 -3.06 -5.32 3.92
CA VAL A 7 -3.17 -3.86 3.91
C VAL A 7 -4.40 -3.47 4.71
N ILE A 8 -4.23 -2.58 5.68
CA ILE A 8 -5.28 -2.15 6.60
C ILE A 8 -5.43 -0.64 6.48
N SER A 9 -6.65 -0.13 6.35
CA SER A 9 -6.90 1.30 6.35
C SER A 9 -6.63 1.93 7.73
N SER A 10 -6.19 3.19 7.75
CA SER A 10 -5.77 3.88 8.99
C SER A 10 -6.85 3.95 10.08
N ASP A 11 -8.11 4.04 9.70
CA ASP A 11 -9.29 4.06 10.56
C ASP A 11 -9.52 2.69 11.22
N VAL A 12 -9.49 1.62 10.44
CA VAL A 12 -9.61 0.24 10.95
C VAL A 12 -8.42 -0.11 11.85
N TRP A 13 -7.21 0.34 11.51
CA TRP A 13 -6.04 0.12 12.35
C TRP A 13 -6.15 0.77 13.74
N LYS A 14 -6.80 1.95 13.83
CA LYS A 14 -7.07 2.58 15.13
C LYS A 14 -8.06 1.75 15.94
N ALA A 15 -9.15 1.30 15.34
CA ALA A 15 -10.11 0.42 16.01
C ALA A 15 -9.48 -0.91 16.46
N LEU A 16 -8.58 -1.50 15.66
CA LEU A 16 -7.87 -2.73 16.03
C LEU A 16 -6.93 -2.54 17.23
N LYS A 17 -6.33 -1.35 17.39
CA LYS A 17 -5.48 -1.05 18.56
C LYS A 17 -6.28 -0.97 19.86
N GLU A 18 -7.54 -0.57 19.78
CA GLU A 18 -8.43 -0.41 20.94
C GLU A 18 -9.26 -1.67 21.21
N ASN A 19 -9.19 -2.68 20.33
CA ASN A 19 -9.97 -3.90 20.45
C ASN A 19 -9.50 -4.78 21.64
N GLU A 20 -10.40 -5.05 22.57
CA GLU A 20 -10.13 -5.82 23.80
C GLU A 20 -9.59 -7.22 23.52
N THR A 21 -10.14 -7.94 22.54
CA THR A 21 -9.72 -9.31 22.20
C THR A 21 -8.27 -9.36 21.71
N ILE A 22 -7.84 -8.34 20.97
CA ILE A 22 -6.46 -8.24 20.47
C ILE A 22 -5.53 -7.83 21.60
N LEU A 23 -5.93 -6.84 22.41
CA LEU A 23 -5.17 -6.38 23.57
C LEU A 23 -4.94 -7.51 24.58
N GLU A 24 -5.94 -8.35 24.84
CA GLU A 24 -5.80 -9.52 25.72
C GLU A 24 -4.76 -10.53 25.23
N ARG A 25 -4.71 -10.81 23.92
CA ARG A 25 -3.66 -11.68 23.36
C ARG A 25 -2.27 -11.05 23.49
N ILE A 26 -2.19 -9.72 23.38
CA ILE A 26 -0.93 -8.98 23.46
C ILE A 26 -0.43 -8.82 24.89
N LYS A 27 -1.30 -8.89 25.91
CA LYS A 27 -0.88 -8.89 27.33
C LYS A 27 0.16 -9.98 27.63
N TYR A 28 0.14 -11.09 26.89
CA TYR A 28 1.10 -12.19 27.02
C TYR A 28 2.38 -12.00 26.19
N THR A 29 2.43 -11.00 25.31
CA THR A 29 3.62 -10.65 24.50
C THR A 29 4.40 -9.51 25.15
N ARG A 30 5.73 -9.49 24.97
CA ARG A 30 6.68 -8.61 25.68
C ARG A 30 6.44 -7.10 25.51
N THR A 31 5.67 -6.69 24.52
CA THR A 31 5.37 -5.29 24.22
C THR A 31 3.86 -5.07 24.29
N GLY A 32 3.37 -4.37 25.30
CA GLY A 32 1.93 -4.05 25.48
C GLY A 32 1.36 -3.07 24.43
N VAL A 33 1.96 -2.97 23.24
CA VAL A 33 1.56 -2.07 22.16
C VAL A 33 1.38 -2.88 20.87
N LEU A 34 0.21 -2.77 20.24
CA LEU A 34 -0.05 -3.38 18.94
C LEU A 34 0.73 -2.64 17.84
N THR A 35 1.79 -3.29 17.35
CA THR A 35 2.55 -2.86 16.17
C THR A 35 2.14 -3.68 14.94
N PRO A 36 2.34 -3.18 13.70
CA PRO A 36 2.06 -3.95 12.50
C PRO A 36 2.81 -5.29 12.44
N ALA A 37 4.02 -5.35 13.00
CA ALA A 37 4.81 -6.57 13.07
C ALA A 37 4.16 -7.61 13.98
N ILE A 38 3.72 -7.21 15.17
CA ILE A 38 3.01 -8.10 16.10
C ILE A 38 1.68 -8.54 15.49
N PHE A 39 0.96 -7.63 14.83
CA PHE A 39 -0.27 -8.00 14.14
C PHE A 39 -0.02 -9.02 13.03
N ALA A 40 1.08 -8.87 12.28
CA ALA A 40 1.50 -9.80 11.23
C ALA A 40 1.75 -11.20 11.80
N GLU A 41 2.38 -11.31 12.97
CA GLU A 41 2.56 -12.57 13.70
C GLU A 41 1.22 -13.17 14.15
N LEU A 42 0.31 -12.34 14.68
CA LEU A 42 -1.01 -12.79 15.17
C LEU A 42 -1.90 -13.37 14.05
N ILE A 43 -1.86 -12.79 12.86
CA ILE A 43 -2.63 -13.25 11.69
C ILE A 43 -1.83 -14.24 10.82
N ASP A 44 -0.57 -14.49 11.18
CA ASP A 44 0.38 -15.34 10.46
C ASP A 44 0.48 -14.95 8.96
N VAL A 45 0.84 -13.68 8.73
CA VAL A 45 1.08 -13.08 7.40
C VAL A 45 2.46 -12.41 7.42
N LYS A 46 3.19 -12.46 6.30
CA LYS A 46 4.58 -11.94 6.24
C LYS A 46 4.69 -10.43 6.45
N THR A 47 3.74 -9.65 5.94
CA THR A 47 3.84 -8.18 5.97
C THR A 47 2.47 -7.54 6.13
N VAL A 48 2.36 -6.64 7.11
CA VAL A 48 1.19 -5.77 7.30
C VAL A 48 1.58 -4.34 6.92
N LYS A 49 0.77 -3.68 6.10
CA LYS A 49 0.93 -2.28 5.69
C LYS A 49 -0.28 -1.46 6.09
N ILE A 50 -0.06 -0.24 6.57
CA ILE A 50 -1.14 0.67 6.95
C ILE A 50 -1.32 1.70 5.85
N GLY A 51 -2.55 1.84 5.34
CA GLY A 51 -2.94 2.85 4.37
C GLY A 51 -3.33 4.15 5.06
N GLU A 52 -2.37 5.07 5.19
CA GLU A 52 -2.58 6.40 5.80
C GLU A 52 -2.71 7.53 4.77
N ALA A 53 -2.62 7.19 3.48
CA ALA A 53 -2.65 8.18 2.40
C ALA A 53 -3.99 8.93 2.33
N VAL A 54 -3.91 10.25 2.20
CA VAL A 54 -5.03 11.18 2.02
C VAL A 54 -4.85 11.93 0.70
N GLN A 55 -5.96 12.28 0.07
CA GLN A 55 -6.01 13.04 -1.18
C GLN A 55 -6.94 14.23 -1.01
N ASP A 56 -6.54 15.37 -1.55
CA ASP A 56 -7.45 16.49 -1.74
C ASP A 56 -8.21 16.28 -3.07
N LYS A 57 -9.49 15.95 -2.98
CA LYS A 57 -10.33 15.72 -4.18
C LYS A 57 -11.02 16.98 -4.67
N ASN A 58 -11.15 18.00 -3.82
CA ASN A 58 -11.98 19.17 -4.11
C ASN A 58 -11.12 20.43 -4.06
N LYS A 59 -11.34 21.37 -4.98
CA LYS A 59 -10.70 22.71 -4.95
C LYS A 59 -10.96 23.51 -3.66
N ASN A 60 -11.81 22.97 -2.78
CA ASN A 60 -12.21 23.54 -1.49
C ASN A 60 -11.30 23.09 -0.33
N GLY A 61 -10.24 22.29 -0.58
CA GLY A 61 -9.26 21.90 0.44
C GLY A 61 -9.73 20.80 1.39
N GLN A 62 -10.70 19.98 0.99
CA GLN A 62 -11.20 18.89 1.82
C GLN A 62 -10.35 17.62 1.61
N LEU A 63 -9.65 17.22 2.67
CA LEU A 63 -8.84 16.01 2.67
C LEU A 63 -9.72 14.77 2.85
N GLU A 64 -9.73 13.91 1.84
CA GLU A 64 -10.39 12.60 1.88
C GLU A 64 -9.34 11.48 2.02
N LYS A 65 -9.68 10.41 2.76
CA LYS A 65 -8.80 9.24 2.86
C LYS A 65 -8.87 8.41 1.58
N ILE A 66 -7.72 7.99 1.06
CA ILE A 66 -7.65 7.09 -0.10
C ILE A 66 -8.10 5.67 0.30
N TRP A 67 -7.67 5.23 1.48
CA TRP A 67 -8.04 3.95 2.08
C TRP A 67 -8.92 4.22 3.29
N SER A 68 -10.19 3.82 3.23
CA SER A 68 -11.12 3.93 4.35
C SER A 68 -11.91 2.63 4.49
N ASN A 69 -12.20 2.27 5.73
CA ASN A 69 -13.06 1.18 6.13
C ASN A 69 -12.81 -0.16 5.40
N THR A 70 -11.54 -0.48 5.16
CA THR A 70 -11.17 -1.62 4.32
C THR A 70 -9.92 -2.36 4.81
N ILE A 71 -9.95 -3.68 4.65
CA ILE A 71 -8.78 -4.55 4.81
C ILE A 71 -8.61 -5.35 3.51
N ILE A 72 -7.38 -5.44 3.02
CA ILE A 72 -7.03 -6.23 1.83
C ILE A 72 -6.02 -7.29 2.24
N LEU A 73 -6.36 -8.57 2.03
CA LEU A 73 -5.38 -9.64 2.07
C LEU A 73 -5.04 -10.02 0.63
N ALA A 74 -3.76 -10.03 0.30
CA ALA A 74 -3.31 -10.34 -1.04
C ALA A 74 -2.02 -11.18 -1.02
N TYR A 75 -1.89 -12.03 -2.03
CA TYR A 75 -0.63 -12.62 -2.40
C TYR A 75 0.07 -11.71 -3.41
N VAL A 76 1.24 -11.19 -3.04
CA VAL A 76 2.11 -10.40 -3.90
C VAL A 76 3.40 -11.19 -4.12
N SER A 77 3.77 -11.44 -5.37
CA SER A 77 4.99 -12.18 -5.69
C SER A 77 6.24 -11.52 -5.09
N GLU A 78 7.09 -12.31 -4.42
CA GLU A 78 8.35 -11.80 -3.85
C GLU A 78 9.30 -11.32 -4.94
N LYS A 79 9.32 -12.02 -6.08
CA LYS A 79 10.09 -11.59 -7.26
C LYS A 79 9.65 -10.23 -7.76
N ALA A 80 8.34 -9.96 -7.75
CA ALA A 80 7.78 -8.65 -8.12
C ALA A 80 8.27 -7.55 -7.17
N THR A 81 8.38 -7.87 -5.87
CA THR A 81 8.87 -6.96 -4.84
C THR A 81 10.35 -6.62 -5.05
N GLU A 82 11.16 -7.58 -5.51
CA GLU A 82 12.58 -7.39 -5.84
C GLU A 82 12.85 -6.68 -7.19
N LYS A 83 11.82 -6.21 -7.90
CA LYS A 83 11.93 -5.67 -9.28
C LYS A 83 12.52 -6.67 -10.30
N LYS A 84 12.53 -7.96 -9.96
CA LYS A 84 12.96 -9.06 -10.84
C LYS A 84 11.79 -9.88 -11.38
N GLY A 85 10.58 -9.58 -10.93
CA GLY A 85 9.37 -10.28 -11.32
C GLY A 85 8.90 -9.87 -12.70
N SER A 86 8.38 -10.84 -13.43
CA SER A 86 7.69 -10.61 -14.69
C SER A 86 6.19 -10.42 -14.44
N VAL A 87 5.51 -9.77 -15.38
CA VAL A 87 4.04 -9.64 -15.41
C VAL A 87 3.38 -11.02 -15.51
N PHE A 88 4.10 -12.03 -15.99
CA PHE A 88 3.65 -13.42 -16.07
C PHE A 88 3.75 -14.20 -14.76
N ASP A 89 4.49 -13.70 -13.77
CA ASP A 89 4.51 -14.34 -12.45
C ASP A 89 3.14 -14.14 -11.76
N PRO A 90 2.58 -15.17 -11.10
CA PRO A 90 1.31 -15.03 -10.41
C PRO A 90 1.41 -14.02 -9.25
N SER A 91 0.56 -12.99 -9.25
CA SER A 91 0.47 -11.97 -8.21
C SER A 91 -0.92 -11.34 -8.24
N TYR A 92 -1.36 -10.74 -7.13
CA TYR A 92 -2.60 -9.97 -7.06
C TYR A 92 -2.65 -8.86 -8.12
N GLY A 93 -1.56 -8.11 -8.25
CA GLY A 93 -1.44 -7.06 -9.26
C GLY A 93 0.00 -6.64 -9.51
N TYR A 94 0.17 -5.84 -10.55
CA TYR A 94 1.44 -5.25 -10.95
C TYR A 94 1.25 -3.78 -11.32
N THR A 95 2.24 -2.97 -10.99
CA THR A 95 2.40 -1.65 -11.60
C THR A 95 3.33 -1.78 -12.78
N ILE A 96 2.75 -1.82 -13.98
CA ILE A 96 3.51 -1.93 -15.22
C ILE A 96 4.08 -0.55 -15.55
N ARG A 97 5.39 -0.49 -15.78
CA ARG A 97 6.10 0.70 -16.24
C ARG A 97 6.60 0.48 -17.66
N GLY A 98 6.45 1.49 -18.51
CA GLY A 98 7.02 1.46 -19.85
C GLY A 98 8.55 1.35 -19.78
N GLY A 99 9.17 0.65 -20.75
CA GLY A 99 10.63 0.64 -20.86
C GLY A 99 11.14 2.07 -21.07
N LYS A 100 12.07 2.53 -20.20
CA LYS A 100 12.49 3.95 -20.10
C LYS A 100 11.36 4.93 -19.76
N GLY A 101 10.28 4.47 -19.14
CA GLY A 101 9.12 5.29 -18.79
C GLY A 101 9.37 6.35 -17.73
N LEU A 102 10.48 6.25 -16.98
CA LEU A 102 10.97 7.30 -16.09
C LEU A 102 12.16 8.00 -16.73
N TRP A 103 12.02 9.28 -17.07
CA TRP A 103 13.15 10.11 -17.46
C TRP A 103 13.00 11.53 -16.93
N VAL A 104 14.15 12.17 -16.72
CA VAL A 104 14.26 13.54 -16.23
C VAL A 104 15.03 14.36 -17.25
N ASP A 105 14.49 15.50 -17.64
CA ASP A 105 15.13 16.45 -18.54
C ASP A 105 15.11 17.85 -17.95
N THR A 106 16.16 18.62 -18.25
CA THR A 106 16.36 19.95 -17.68
C THR A 106 16.65 20.95 -18.79
N TYR A 107 16.00 22.12 -18.76
CA TYR A 107 16.26 23.21 -19.70
C TYR A 107 16.02 24.57 -19.05
N PHE A 108 16.67 25.62 -19.58
CA PHE A 108 16.45 27.00 -19.14
C PHE A 108 15.27 27.62 -19.89
N GLU A 109 14.39 28.31 -19.17
CA GLU A 109 13.35 29.13 -19.79
C GLU A 109 13.93 30.40 -20.43
N VAL A 110 13.11 31.00 -21.32
CA VAL A 110 13.45 32.26 -22.00
C VAL A 110 13.73 33.34 -20.96
N GLY A 111 15.00 33.74 -20.84
CA GLY A 111 15.49 34.69 -19.83
C GLY A 111 16.60 34.14 -18.93
N GLY A 112 16.89 32.84 -18.97
CA GLY A 112 18.09 32.22 -18.36
C GLY A 112 18.13 32.23 -16.82
N LYS A 113 17.06 32.68 -16.16
CA LYS A 113 16.96 32.77 -14.69
C LYS A 113 16.19 31.63 -14.04
N VAL A 114 15.40 30.89 -14.83
CA VAL A 114 14.58 29.77 -14.36
C VAL A 114 15.05 28.50 -15.06
N GLU A 115 15.41 27.49 -14.27
CA GLU A 115 15.74 26.14 -14.72
C GLU A 115 14.52 25.24 -14.48
N VAL A 116 14.01 24.65 -15.55
CA VAL A 116 12.86 23.74 -15.50
C VAL A 116 13.37 22.32 -15.50
N VAL A 117 13.03 21.57 -14.44
CA VAL A 117 13.29 20.14 -14.34
C VAL A 117 11.97 19.40 -14.57
N ARG A 118 11.88 18.69 -15.69
CA ARG A 118 10.71 17.86 -16.02
C ARG A 118 11.00 16.42 -15.65
N CYS A 119 10.05 15.79 -14.96
CA CYS A 119 10.08 14.38 -14.64
C CYS A 119 8.86 13.72 -15.27
N THR A 120 9.08 12.80 -16.20
CA THR A 120 8.02 11.99 -16.79
C THR A 120 8.10 10.59 -16.23
N ASP A 121 7.01 10.08 -15.64
CA ASP A 121 6.88 8.69 -15.19
C ASP A 121 5.63 8.05 -15.79
N ILE A 122 5.81 7.09 -16.69
CA ILE A 122 4.74 6.36 -17.37
C ILE A 122 4.54 5.00 -16.70
N PHE A 123 3.53 4.94 -15.84
CA PHE A 123 3.13 3.72 -15.16
C PHE A 123 1.61 3.55 -15.11
N LYS A 124 1.15 2.30 -15.03
CA LYS A 124 -0.26 2.00 -14.77
C LYS A 124 -0.40 0.75 -13.89
N PRO A 125 -1.17 0.82 -12.79
CA PRO A 125 -1.49 -0.34 -11.98
C PRO A 125 -2.54 -1.21 -12.67
N TYR A 126 -2.31 -2.52 -12.67
CA TYR A 126 -3.24 -3.53 -13.17
C TYR A 126 -3.48 -4.61 -12.12
N LEU A 127 -4.75 -5.01 -11.99
CA LEU A 127 -5.17 -6.16 -11.23
C LEU A 127 -5.19 -7.38 -12.16
N LEU A 128 -4.31 -8.35 -11.92
CA LEU A 128 -4.16 -9.54 -12.78
C LEU A 128 -4.74 -10.79 -12.12
N GLY A 129 -4.45 -10.98 -10.83
CA GLY A 129 -4.88 -12.13 -10.05
C GLY A 129 -5.98 -11.78 -9.07
N LYS A 130 -7.21 -11.59 -9.54
CA LYS A 130 -8.36 -11.31 -8.64
C LYS A 130 -8.54 -12.41 -7.58
N SER A 131 -8.28 -13.67 -7.92
CA SER A 131 -8.34 -14.80 -6.99
C SER A 131 -7.22 -14.81 -5.95
N ALA A 132 -6.14 -14.06 -6.18
CA ALA A 132 -4.99 -13.97 -5.30
C ALA A 132 -5.15 -12.91 -4.21
N GLY A 133 -6.32 -12.27 -4.09
CA GLY A 133 -6.61 -11.35 -3.00
C GLY A 133 -8.08 -11.32 -2.60
N TYR A 134 -8.32 -10.77 -1.41
CA TYR A 134 -9.62 -10.66 -0.79
C TYR A 134 -9.77 -9.26 -0.20
N LEU A 135 -10.91 -8.65 -0.44
CA LEU A 135 -11.26 -7.32 0.06
C LEU A 135 -12.36 -7.46 1.10
N ILE A 136 -12.05 -7.06 2.33
CA ILE A 136 -13.00 -6.91 3.42
C ILE A 136 -13.38 -5.44 3.45
N LYS A 137 -14.67 -5.16 3.32
CA LYS A 137 -15.26 -3.83 3.43
C LYS A 137 -16.06 -3.73 4.71
N ASP A 138 -16.29 -2.52 5.17
CA ASP A 138 -17.20 -2.21 6.28
C ASP A 138 -16.76 -2.89 7.58
N CYS A 139 -15.52 -2.62 7.98
CA CYS A 139 -14.86 -3.18 9.15
C CYS A 139 -15.06 -2.37 10.45
N LEU A 140 -15.71 -1.21 10.37
CA LEU A 140 -16.00 -0.29 11.48
C LEU A 140 -17.49 -0.26 11.78
#